data_AF-A0A932NIG4-F1
#
_entry.id   AF-A0A932NIG4-F1
#
_cell.length_a   1.000
_cell.length_b   1.000
_cell.length_c   1.000
_cell.angle_alpha   90.00
_cell.angle_beta   90.00
_cell.angle_gamma   90.00
#
_symmetry.space_group_name_H-M   'P 1'
#
loop_
_entity.id
_entity.type
_entity.pdbx_description
1 polymer ?
#
loop_
_entity_poly.entity_id
_entity_poly.type
_entity_poly.pdbx_seq_one_letter_code
_entity_poly.pdbx_strand_id
1 'polypeptide(L)'
;MNFARGFLLSAALAFPGAALASAPGHVPDEPFPRELSSYTAAAGAPTSAVLRARAKAEPLNVAATVIFVLAVLHTFLTARIRHWAHLVEERHHAAVKLRAPSRDANADGLPDEVSFGGQVLHFFGEVEAVFGIWAVVLGAAIAWFKGLPTAVYYIGEKVDFTEPIFVVVIMTLASTRPVLKLAETLLRAAASMGKGRPVAWWLAILTLAPLMGSLITEPAAMTIGALLLAKQFYALKPSARLRYATLGLLFVNVSIGGTLTHFAAPPVLMVAAAWGWDMAFMFTEFGLQAVLGILLSNVAYLLVFRKELMSLRAPAPAQESGDEPVPLWVTAVHLCFLGFTVWMAHYPALFIGGFLFFLAFVQATAHHQSPVELKSPLLVGFFLAGLVTHGGLQAWWIEPVLGSLGEVPLFIGAAVLTAFNDNALITYLATLVPGFTEPLKFAVVAGAVTGGGLTVIANAPNPAGQSILGRHFEGGVSPLSLLLGALPATLIVAFAFLAL
;
A
#
# COMPACT_ATOMS: atom_id res chain seq x y z
N MET A 1 17.25 16.52 21.21
CA MET A 1 18.18 15.37 21.31
C MET A 1 17.86 14.42 22.47
N ASN A 2 17.42 14.92 23.64
CA ASN A 2 17.11 14.07 24.81
C ASN A 2 15.75 13.35 24.75
N PHE A 3 14.78 13.84 23.99
CA PHE A 3 13.43 13.23 23.91
C PHE A 3 13.41 11.96 23.02
N ALA A 4 14.12 11.96 21.89
CA ALA A 4 14.14 10.83 20.95
C ALA A 4 15.01 9.65 21.42
N ARG A 5 16.16 9.94 22.07
CA ARG A 5 16.91 8.91 22.80
C ARG A 5 16.09 8.37 23.98
N GLY A 6 15.38 9.24 24.68
CA GLY A 6 14.45 8.87 25.73
C GLY A 6 13.38 7.89 25.26
N PHE A 7 12.72 8.14 24.12
CA PHE A 7 11.65 7.27 23.61
C PHE A 7 12.12 5.86 23.25
N LEU A 8 13.22 5.71 22.49
CA LEU A 8 13.77 4.38 22.11
C LEU A 8 14.42 3.65 23.30
N LEU A 9 15.12 4.36 24.19
CA LEU A 9 15.61 3.75 25.43
C LEU A 9 14.46 3.43 26.39
N SER A 10 13.38 4.21 26.44
CA SER A 10 12.22 3.91 27.28
C SER A 10 11.38 2.76 26.72
N ALA A 11 11.30 2.59 25.40
CA ALA A 11 10.70 1.41 24.77
C ALA A 11 11.53 0.15 25.05
N ALA A 12 12.86 0.28 25.21
CA ALA A 12 13.75 -0.82 25.59
C ALA A 12 13.90 -1.02 27.13
N LEU A 13 13.59 0.00 27.95
CA LEU A 13 13.79 0.01 29.41
C LEU A 13 12.49 0.03 30.23
N ALA A 14 11.32 0.00 29.60
CA ALA A 14 10.04 -0.16 30.30
C ALA A 14 9.73 -1.61 30.71
N PHE A 15 10.72 -2.50 30.72
CA PHE A 15 10.62 -3.81 31.33
C PHE A 15 11.48 -3.85 32.60
N PRO A 16 10.89 -3.70 33.80
CA PRO A 16 11.61 -4.04 35.01
C PRO A 16 11.88 -5.55 34.97
N GLY A 17 13.13 -5.91 35.22
CA GLY A 17 13.61 -7.29 35.29
C GLY A 17 12.76 -8.15 36.21
N ALA A 18 11.82 -8.86 35.63
CA ALA A 18 11.29 -10.11 36.11
C ALA A 18 11.58 -11.12 35.00
N ALA A 19 12.12 -12.28 35.38
CA ALA A 19 12.37 -13.39 34.48
C ALA A 19 11.10 -13.71 33.67
N LEU A 20 11.06 -13.28 32.40
CA LEU A 20 9.90 -13.44 31.51
C LEU A 20 10.28 -14.38 30.37
N ALA A 21 10.61 -15.61 30.73
CA ALA A 21 10.25 -16.71 29.86
C ALA A 21 8.75 -16.94 30.09
N SER A 22 7.88 -16.17 29.40
CA SER A 22 6.50 -16.61 29.23
C SER A 22 6.57 -17.93 28.48
N ALA A 23 6.18 -19.02 29.12
CA ALA A 23 6.08 -20.30 28.43
C ALA A 23 5.17 -20.12 27.21
N PRO A 24 5.56 -20.61 26.01
CA PRO A 24 4.69 -20.57 24.84
C PRO A 24 3.36 -21.26 25.16
N GLY A 25 2.22 -20.67 24.74
CA GLY A 25 0.89 -21.23 24.95
C GLY A 25 0.14 -20.76 26.21
N HIS A 26 0.48 -19.60 26.80
CA HIS A 26 -0.36 -19.02 27.85
C HIS A 26 -1.66 -18.46 27.25
N VAL A 27 -2.76 -19.17 27.45
CA VAL A 27 -4.11 -18.69 27.13
C VAL A 27 -4.63 -17.86 28.31
N PRO A 28 -5.09 -16.61 28.10
CA PRO A 28 -5.66 -15.80 29.16
C PRO A 28 -6.94 -16.42 29.72
N ASP A 29 -7.22 -16.19 31.00
CA ASP A 29 -8.42 -16.73 31.68
C ASP A 29 -9.73 -16.22 31.06
N GLU A 30 -9.72 -15.01 30.50
CA GLU A 30 -10.83 -14.43 29.73
C GLU A 30 -10.50 -14.38 28.23
N PRO A 31 -11.46 -14.68 27.33
CA PRO A 31 -11.25 -14.56 25.89
C PRO A 31 -10.79 -13.16 25.50
N PHE A 32 -9.63 -13.08 24.84
CA PHE A 32 -9.05 -11.82 24.36
C PHE A 32 -8.68 -11.93 22.87
N PRO A 33 -9.11 -10.99 22.01
CA PRO A 33 -10.07 -9.91 22.28
C PRO A 33 -11.45 -10.40 22.71
N ARG A 34 -12.21 -9.55 23.41
CA ARG A 34 -13.58 -9.85 23.81
C ARG A 34 -14.48 -10.02 22.58
N GLU A 35 -15.13 -11.18 22.47
CA GLU A 35 -15.99 -11.51 21.33
C GLU A 35 -17.21 -10.58 21.22
N LEU A 36 -17.61 -10.24 19.99
CA LEU A 36 -18.74 -9.34 19.72
C LEU A 36 -20.08 -9.87 20.27
N SER A 37 -20.27 -11.19 20.18
CA SER A 37 -21.44 -11.92 20.70
C SER A 37 -21.60 -11.79 22.22
N SER A 38 -20.51 -11.54 22.95
CA SER A 38 -20.51 -11.40 24.41
C SER A 38 -21.00 -10.04 24.91
N TYR A 39 -21.18 -9.06 24.02
CA TYR A 39 -21.75 -7.77 24.39
C TYR A 39 -23.27 -7.86 24.46
N THR A 40 -23.81 -7.65 25.66
CA THR A 40 -25.26 -7.51 25.85
C THR A 40 -25.72 -6.14 25.34
N ALA A 41 -26.27 -6.09 24.12
CA ALA A 41 -26.95 -4.90 23.61
C ALA A 41 -28.46 -5.18 23.49
N ALA A 42 -29.29 -4.22 23.89
CA ALA A 42 -30.73 -4.32 23.67
C ALA A 42 -31.02 -4.26 22.17
N ALA A 43 -31.83 -5.20 21.66
CA ALA A 43 -32.23 -5.22 20.26
C ALA A 43 -32.90 -3.89 19.86
N GLY A 44 -32.46 -3.29 18.77
CA GLY A 44 -32.99 -2.00 18.28
C GLY A 44 -32.49 -0.76 19.04
N ALA A 45 -31.51 -0.87 19.95
CA ALA A 45 -30.89 0.29 20.57
C ALA A 45 -30.15 1.16 19.52
N PRO A 46 -30.17 2.49 19.64
CA PRO A 46 -29.41 3.36 18.74
C PRO A 46 -27.92 3.08 18.87
N THR A 47 -27.17 3.20 17.76
CA THR A 47 -25.72 2.94 17.68
C THR A 47 -24.95 3.61 18.83
N SER A 48 -25.30 4.84 19.20
CA SER A 48 -24.66 5.57 20.29
C SER A 48 -24.84 4.92 21.67
N ALA A 49 -25.97 4.27 21.94
CA ALA A 49 -26.21 3.54 23.18
C ALA A 49 -25.42 2.22 23.22
N VAL A 50 -25.35 1.51 22.09
CA VAL A 50 -24.53 0.30 21.94
C VAL A 50 -23.06 0.61 22.21
N LEU A 51 -22.52 1.66 21.58
CA LEU A 51 -21.13 2.08 21.77
C LEU A 51 -20.82 2.41 23.24
N ARG A 52 -21.70 3.16 23.92
CA ARG A 52 -21.51 3.49 25.35
C ARG A 52 -21.52 2.24 26.23
N ALA A 53 -22.38 1.26 25.94
CA ALA A 53 -22.44 0.02 26.70
C ALA A 53 -21.16 -0.81 26.50
N ARG A 54 -20.70 -0.98 25.25
CA ARG A 54 -19.47 -1.72 24.94
C ARG A 54 -18.22 -1.06 25.52
N ALA A 55 -18.12 0.27 25.44
CA ALA A 55 -17.03 1.05 26.02
C ALA A 55 -16.91 0.88 27.54
N LYS A 56 -18.05 0.75 28.25
CA LYS A 56 -18.05 0.45 29.70
C LYS A 56 -17.67 -0.99 29.99
N ALA A 57 -18.05 -1.93 29.12
CA ALA A 57 -17.80 -3.35 29.30
C ALA A 57 -16.34 -3.76 29.04
N GLU A 58 -15.62 -3.05 28.17
CA GLU A 58 -14.20 -3.29 27.90
C GLU A 58 -13.45 -1.96 27.71
N PRO A 59 -12.95 -1.32 28.79
CA PRO A 59 -12.27 -0.02 28.70
C PRO A 59 -10.98 -0.04 27.88
N LEU A 60 -10.27 -1.18 27.80
CA LEU A 60 -9.07 -1.32 26.96
C LEU A 60 -9.39 -1.05 25.49
N ASN A 61 -10.57 -1.46 25.01
CA ASN A 61 -10.98 -1.23 23.63
C ASN A 61 -11.09 0.26 23.30
N VAL A 62 -11.47 1.11 24.27
CA VAL A 62 -11.47 2.57 24.09
C VAL A 62 -10.04 3.10 23.97
N ALA A 63 -9.13 2.64 24.84
CA ALA A 63 -7.71 3.01 24.76
C ALA A 63 -7.09 2.56 23.42
N ALA A 64 -7.37 1.33 22.99
CA ALA A 64 -6.93 0.80 21.70
C ALA A 64 -7.47 1.62 20.52
N THR A 65 -8.74 2.04 20.56
CA THR A 65 -9.31 2.94 19.54
C THR A 65 -8.66 4.32 19.55
N VAL A 66 -8.34 4.89 20.71
CA VAL A 66 -7.60 6.17 20.79
C VAL A 66 -6.21 6.03 20.16
N ILE A 67 -5.47 4.96 20.49
CA ILE A 67 -4.16 4.66 19.90
C ILE A 67 -4.26 4.52 18.39
N PHE A 68 -5.26 3.77 17.91
CA PHE A 68 -5.52 3.58 16.48
C PHE A 68 -5.86 4.91 15.77
N VAL A 69 -6.70 5.77 16.36
CA VAL A 69 -7.00 7.10 15.81
C VAL A 69 -5.75 7.98 15.79
N LEU A 70 -4.90 7.91 16.82
CA LEU A 70 -3.63 8.63 16.82
C LEU A 70 -2.68 8.12 15.73
N ALA A 71 -2.70 6.82 15.41
CA ALA A 71 -1.98 6.27 14.25
C ALA A 71 -2.50 6.86 12.93
N VAL A 72 -3.82 6.88 12.73
CA VAL A 72 -4.44 7.51 11.55
C VAL A 72 -4.06 9.01 11.45
N LEU A 73 -4.14 9.74 12.56
CA LEU A 73 -3.74 11.16 12.62
C LEU A 73 -2.24 11.34 12.33
N HIS A 74 -1.39 10.43 12.79
CA HIS A 74 0.04 10.44 12.51
C HIS A 74 0.31 10.30 11.00
N THR A 75 -0.43 9.47 10.27
CA THR A 75 -0.32 9.33 8.81
C THR A 75 -0.45 10.67 8.10
N PHE A 76 -1.36 11.56 8.52
CA PHE A 76 -1.50 12.90 7.95
C PHE A 76 -0.35 13.85 8.27
N LEU A 77 0.41 13.57 9.34
CA LEU A 77 1.54 14.39 9.78
C LEU A 77 2.87 13.95 9.15
N THR A 78 2.95 12.75 8.56
CA THR A 78 4.16 12.18 7.94
C THR A 78 4.86 13.14 6.98
N ALA A 79 4.10 13.82 6.10
CA ALA A 79 4.65 14.80 5.17
C ALA A 79 5.38 15.95 5.88
N ARG A 80 4.85 16.43 7.02
CA ARG A 80 5.49 17.46 7.84
C ARG A 80 6.69 16.91 8.60
N ILE A 81 6.59 15.69 9.12
CA ILE A 81 7.68 15.02 9.85
C ILE A 81 8.87 14.78 8.92
N ARG A 82 8.64 14.32 7.69
CA ARG A 82 9.69 14.15 6.67
C ARG A 82 10.33 15.48 6.27
N HIS A 83 9.56 16.55 6.19
CA HIS A 83 10.14 17.89 6.01
C HIS A 83 11.06 18.28 7.17
N TRP A 84 10.67 18.00 8.43
CA TRP A 84 11.56 18.21 9.58
C TRP A 84 12.78 17.29 9.57
N ALA A 85 12.66 16.06 9.07
CA ALA A 85 13.78 15.15 8.88
C ALA A 85 14.84 15.78 7.98
N HIS A 86 14.44 16.29 6.80
CA HIS A 86 15.34 16.98 5.89
C HIS A 86 16.00 18.21 6.52
N LEU A 87 15.24 19.04 7.26
CA LEU A 87 15.82 20.20 7.95
C LEU A 87 16.87 19.80 9.01
N VAL A 88 16.66 18.67 9.71
CA VAL A 88 17.61 18.16 10.70
C VAL A 88 18.84 17.55 10.04
N GLU A 89 18.67 16.86 8.91
CA GLU A 89 19.78 16.33 8.10
C GLU A 89 20.63 17.45 7.48
N GLU A 90 19.99 18.47 6.90
CA GLU A 90 20.69 19.64 6.35
C GLU A 90 21.54 20.35 7.41
N ARG A 91 20.99 20.55 8.62
CA ARG A 91 21.74 21.13 9.76
C ARG A 91 22.90 20.25 10.19
N HIS A 92 22.71 18.93 10.21
CA HIS A 92 23.76 17.98 10.54
C HIS A 92 24.87 18.00 9.49
N HIS A 93 24.53 17.93 8.20
CA HIS A 93 25.48 18.00 7.10
C HIS A 93 26.26 19.32 7.10
N ALA A 94 25.59 20.44 7.38
CA ALA A 94 26.26 21.74 7.54
C ALA A 94 27.25 21.73 8.71
N ALA A 95 26.89 21.14 9.85
CA ALA A 95 27.77 21.02 11.02
C ALA A 95 28.96 20.08 10.77
N VAL A 96 28.76 18.96 10.05
CA VAL A 96 29.81 17.99 9.70
C VAL A 96 30.80 18.60 8.70
N LYS A 97 30.31 19.33 7.68
CA LYS A 97 31.16 20.06 6.72
C LYS A 97 32.11 21.06 7.39
N LEU A 98 31.72 21.62 8.53
CA LEU A 98 32.53 22.56 9.31
C LEU A 98 33.59 21.86 10.19
N ARG A 99 33.53 20.53 10.38
CA ARG A 99 34.37 19.77 11.33
C ARG A 99 35.63 19.10 10.72
N ALA A 100 35.99 19.42 9.48
CA ALA A 100 37.11 18.82 8.69
C ALA A 100 36.73 17.49 8.00
N PRO A 101 37.52 17.00 7.01
CA PRO A 101 37.01 16.15 5.94
C PRO A 101 36.48 14.84 6.50
N SER A 102 35.17 14.63 6.38
CA SER A 102 34.57 13.33 6.61
C SER A 102 35.31 12.30 5.77
N ARG A 103 35.61 11.14 6.35
CA ARG A 103 35.85 9.96 5.51
C ARG A 103 34.63 9.84 4.60
N ASP A 104 34.92 9.82 3.31
CA ASP A 104 33.99 9.50 2.23
C ASP A 104 34.48 8.12 1.76
N ALA A 105 34.13 7.08 2.53
CA ALA A 105 34.64 5.73 2.29
C ALA A 105 34.06 5.10 1.02
N ASN A 106 32.93 5.63 0.55
CA ASN A 106 32.15 5.24 -0.62
C ASN A 106 32.37 6.14 -1.85
N ALA A 107 33.14 7.23 -1.73
CA ALA A 107 33.46 8.19 -2.78
C ALA A 107 32.20 8.83 -3.43
N ASP A 108 31.12 8.99 -2.67
CA ASP A 108 29.85 9.53 -3.16
C ASP A 108 29.70 11.05 -2.93
N GLY A 109 30.68 11.67 -2.27
CA GLY A 109 30.72 13.10 -1.99
C GLY A 109 29.81 13.55 -0.84
N LEU A 110 29.24 12.60 -0.07
CA LEU A 110 28.45 12.86 1.14
C LEU A 110 29.26 12.47 2.39
N PRO A 111 29.00 13.10 3.56
CA PRO A 111 29.59 12.63 4.80
C PRO A 111 29.05 11.25 5.17
N ASP A 112 29.93 10.28 5.47
CA ASP A 112 29.54 8.95 5.99
C ASP A 112 28.74 9.04 7.31
N GLU A 113 28.88 10.15 8.05
CA GLU A 113 28.21 10.37 9.33
C GLU A 113 26.74 10.74 9.14
N VAL A 114 25.84 9.81 9.50
CA VAL A 114 24.39 10.00 9.41
C VAL A 114 23.84 10.76 10.62
N SER A 115 22.88 11.66 10.36
CA SER A 115 22.10 12.29 11.42
C SER A 115 21.13 11.28 12.02
N PHE A 116 21.48 10.67 13.16
CA PHE A 116 20.57 9.73 13.84
C PHE A 116 19.19 10.34 14.09
N GLY A 117 19.13 11.61 14.49
CA GLY A 117 17.86 12.33 14.66
C GLY A 117 17.10 12.53 13.35
N GLY A 118 17.81 12.80 12.26
CA GLY A 118 17.24 12.88 10.91
C GLY A 118 16.65 11.55 10.46
N GLN A 119 17.40 10.46 10.63
CA GLN A 119 16.97 9.11 10.26
C GLN A 119 15.77 8.61 11.07
N VAL A 120 15.72 8.90 12.38
CA VAL A 120 14.53 8.62 13.20
C VAL A 120 13.33 9.42 12.68
N LEU A 121 13.48 10.71 12.43
CA LEU A 121 12.39 11.51 11.86
C LEU A 121 11.97 11.01 10.47
N HIS A 122 12.91 10.54 9.66
CA HIS A 122 12.61 9.95 8.36
C HIS A 122 11.75 8.70 8.54
N PHE A 123 12.10 7.81 9.46
CA PHE A 123 11.30 6.61 9.77
C PHE A 123 9.90 6.96 10.28
N PHE A 124 9.76 7.93 11.19
CA PHE A 124 8.45 8.43 11.64
C PHE A 124 7.69 9.17 10.52
N GLY A 125 8.38 9.61 9.46
CA GLY A 125 7.81 10.26 8.29
C GLY A 125 7.44 9.31 7.15
N GLU A 126 7.74 8.01 7.25
CA GLU A 126 7.29 7.00 6.28
C GLU A 126 5.85 6.59 6.64
N VAL A 127 4.92 6.72 5.69
CA VAL A 127 3.49 6.45 5.92
C VAL A 127 3.24 4.98 6.29
N GLU A 128 4.03 4.07 5.70
CA GLU A 128 3.94 2.65 5.94
C GLU A 128 4.48 2.25 7.33
N ALA A 129 5.36 3.04 7.93
CA ALA A 129 5.90 2.75 9.26
C ALA A 129 4.94 3.08 10.41
N VAL A 130 3.96 3.97 10.16
CA VAL A 130 3.10 4.56 11.19
C VAL A 130 2.39 3.49 12.02
N PHE A 131 1.63 2.59 11.39
CA PHE A 131 0.85 1.58 12.12
C PHE A 131 1.72 0.61 12.90
N GLY A 132 2.86 0.22 12.35
CA GLY A 132 3.82 -0.64 13.03
C GLY A 132 4.48 0.05 14.25
N ILE A 133 4.79 1.35 14.17
CA ILE A 133 5.25 2.13 15.34
C ILE A 133 4.18 2.14 16.44
N TRP A 134 2.93 2.42 16.07
CA TRP A 134 1.82 2.47 17.02
C TRP A 134 1.41 1.10 17.56
N ALA A 135 1.76 -0.01 16.89
CA ALA A 135 1.56 -1.36 17.40
C ALA A 135 2.38 -1.62 18.67
N VAL A 136 3.57 -1.01 18.80
CA VAL A 136 4.37 -1.06 20.04
C VAL A 136 3.63 -0.37 21.20
N VAL A 137 3.02 0.80 20.93
CA VAL A 137 2.21 1.54 21.92
C VAL A 137 0.99 0.73 22.32
N LEU A 138 0.33 0.07 21.36
CA LEU A 138 -0.79 -0.83 21.63
C LEU A 138 -0.37 -2.02 22.50
N GLY A 139 0.74 -2.68 22.17
CA GLY A 139 1.28 -3.78 22.97
C GLY A 139 1.57 -3.38 24.41
N ALA A 140 2.14 -2.18 24.62
CA ALA A 140 2.35 -1.62 25.95
C ALA A 140 1.02 -1.35 26.69
N ALA A 141 -0.01 -0.86 25.98
CA ALA A 141 -1.34 -0.68 26.57
C ALA A 141 -2.00 -2.00 26.95
N ILE A 142 -1.91 -3.04 26.11
CA ILE A 142 -2.42 -4.38 26.45
C ILE A 142 -1.69 -4.93 27.68
N ALA A 143 -0.35 -4.81 27.71
CA ALA A 143 0.45 -5.26 28.84
C ALA A 143 0.08 -4.52 30.14
N TRP A 144 -0.24 -3.22 30.06
CA TRP A 144 -0.69 -2.43 31.20
C TRP A 144 -2.09 -2.83 31.70
N PHE A 145 -3.06 -3.03 30.80
CA PHE A 145 -4.45 -3.30 31.16
C PHE A 145 -4.74 -4.77 31.48
N LYS A 146 -4.08 -5.71 30.79
CA LYS A 146 -4.38 -7.15 30.82
C LYS A 146 -3.15 -8.02 31.15
N GLY A 147 -1.99 -7.41 31.41
CA GLY A 147 -0.74 -8.11 31.72
C GLY A 147 0.08 -8.50 30.48
N LEU A 148 1.40 -8.64 30.66
CA LEU A 148 2.31 -9.03 29.58
C LEU A 148 1.97 -10.39 28.95
N PRO A 149 1.59 -11.44 29.70
CA PRO A 149 1.23 -12.72 29.08
C PRO A 149 0.08 -12.59 28.06
N THR A 150 -0.94 -11.79 28.36
CA THR A 150 -2.05 -11.50 27.43
C THR A 150 -1.58 -10.73 26.19
N ALA A 151 -0.64 -9.79 26.36
CA ALA A 151 -0.06 -9.07 25.22
C ALA A 151 0.75 -9.98 24.29
N VAL A 152 1.56 -10.88 24.87
CA VAL A 152 2.31 -11.89 24.12
C VAL A 152 1.37 -12.88 23.42
N TYR A 153 0.33 -13.35 24.11
CA TYR A 153 -0.69 -14.22 23.51
C TYR A 153 -1.40 -13.53 22.35
N TYR A 154 -1.83 -12.28 22.54
CA TYR A 154 -2.53 -11.55 21.48
C TYR A 154 -1.64 -11.37 20.25
N ILE A 155 -0.46 -10.79 20.43
CA ILE A 155 0.42 -10.48 19.29
C ILE A 155 1.03 -11.75 18.70
N GLY A 156 1.49 -12.70 19.53
CA GLY A 156 2.24 -13.86 19.08
C GLY A 156 1.40 -15.05 18.64
N GLU A 157 0.16 -15.20 19.14
CA GLU A 157 -0.67 -16.38 18.88
C GLU A 157 -2.04 -16.05 18.24
N LYS A 158 -2.61 -14.85 18.49
CA LYS A 158 -3.92 -14.47 17.93
C LYS A 158 -3.86 -13.68 16.63
N VAL A 159 -2.89 -12.79 16.49
CA VAL A 159 -2.75 -11.98 15.27
C VAL A 159 -2.15 -12.86 14.17
N ASP A 160 -2.82 -12.93 13.03
CA ASP A 160 -2.30 -13.63 11.85
C ASP A 160 -1.39 -12.70 11.04
N PHE A 161 -0.14 -13.11 10.86
CA PHE A 161 0.85 -12.39 10.05
C PHE A 161 1.06 -13.01 8.66
N THR A 162 0.25 -14.00 8.29
CA THR A 162 0.33 -14.68 6.99
C THR A 162 0.25 -13.68 5.84
N GLU A 163 -0.75 -12.80 5.82
CA GLU A 163 -0.94 -11.81 4.75
C GLU A 163 0.18 -10.75 4.72
N PRO A 164 0.57 -10.11 5.84
CA PRO A 164 1.73 -9.21 5.87
C PRO A 164 3.01 -9.85 5.29
N ILE A 165 3.34 -11.08 5.68
CA ILE A 165 4.54 -11.77 5.21
C ILE A 165 4.39 -12.17 3.73
N PHE A 166 3.21 -12.64 3.32
CA PHE A 166 2.91 -12.95 1.94
C PHE A 166 3.11 -11.72 1.04
N VAL A 167 2.64 -10.53 1.46
CA VAL A 167 2.83 -9.28 0.72
C VAL A 167 4.31 -8.92 0.58
N VAL A 168 5.11 -9.04 1.64
CA VAL A 168 6.57 -8.83 1.57
C VAL A 168 7.17 -9.74 0.51
N VAL A 169 6.84 -11.03 0.53
CA VAL A 169 7.39 -12.01 -0.41
C VAL A 169 6.94 -11.70 -1.84
N ILE A 170 5.63 -11.63 -2.10
CA ILE A 170 5.11 -11.47 -3.47
C ILE A 170 5.56 -10.15 -4.10
N MET A 171 5.56 -9.04 -3.35
CA MET A 171 6.06 -7.75 -3.84
C MET A 171 7.55 -7.81 -4.14
N THR A 172 8.33 -8.51 -3.30
CA THR A 172 9.76 -8.71 -3.53
C THR A 172 10.00 -9.46 -4.83
N LEU A 173 9.30 -10.58 -5.09
CA LEU A 173 9.43 -11.32 -6.35
C LEU A 173 8.96 -10.51 -7.56
N ALA A 174 7.82 -9.83 -7.43
CA ALA A 174 7.19 -9.08 -8.52
C ALA A 174 7.98 -7.83 -8.93
N SER A 175 8.76 -7.24 -8.02
CA SER A 175 9.60 -6.06 -8.27
C SER A 175 10.99 -6.39 -8.83
N THR A 176 11.29 -7.67 -9.08
CA THR A 176 12.58 -8.07 -9.64
C THR A 176 12.74 -7.59 -11.09
N ARG A 177 13.97 -7.23 -11.46
CA ARG A 177 14.30 -6.77 -12.82
C ARG A 177 13.84 -7.73 -13.93
N PRO A 178 13.97 -9.07 -13.83
CA PRO A 178 13.47 -9.98 -14.85
C PRO A 178 11.95 -9.86 -15.08
N VAL A 179 11.17 -9.76 -14.00
CA VAL A 179 9.70 -9.61 -14.06
C VAL A 179 9.33 -8.24 -14.65
N LEU A 180 9.95 -7.17 -14.16
CA LEU A 180 9.69 -5.81 -14.66
C LEU A 180 10.08 -5.65 -16.14
N LYS A 181 11.21 -6.23 -16.59
CA LYS A 181 11.67 -6.18 -18.00
C LYS A 181 10.76 -6.97 -18.93
N LEU A 182 10.25 -8.12 -18.48
CA LEU A 182 9.20 -8.85 -19.20
C LEU A 182 7.95 -7.98 -19.36
N ALA A 183 7.49 -7.36 -18.27
CA ALA A 183 6.32 -6.51 -18.29
C ALA A 183 6.50 -5.30 -19.23
N GLU A 184 7.65 -4.65 -19.18
CA GLU A 184 8.01 -3.56 -20.10
C GLU A 184 8.03 -4.02 -21.57
N THR A 185 8.53 -5.22 -21.85
CA THR A 185 8.57 -5.79 -23.20
C THR A 185 7.18 -6.02 -23.77
N LEU A 186 6.25 -6.55 -22.96
CA LEU A 186 4.86 -6.75 -23.36
C LEU A 186 4.15 -5.41 -23.64
N LEU A 187 4.38 -4.40 -22.79
CA LEU A 187 3.89 -3.04 -23.00
C LEU A 187 4.44 -2.40 -24.28
N ARG A 188 5.76 -2.54 -24.54
CA ARG A 188 6.42 -2.10 -25.77
C ARG A 188 5.82 -2.77 -27.00
N ALA A 189 5.61 -4.08 -26.96
CA ALA A 189 5.00 -4.83 -28.05
C ALA A 189 3.58 -4.32 -28.35
N ALA A 190 2.75 -4.12 -27.32
CA ALA A 190 1.41 -3.59 -27.52
C ALA A 190 1.41 -2.14 -28.05
N ALA A 191 2.28 -1.27 -27.55
CA ALA A 191 2.40 0.10 -28.04
C ALA A 191 2.91 0.18 -29.49
N SER A 192 3.73 -0.78 -29.92
CA SER A 192 4.25 -0.85 -31.29
C SER A 192 3.15 -1.00 -32.35
N MET A 193 2.00 -1.61 -32.00
CA MET A 193 0.83 -1.70 -32.87
C MET A 193 0.30 -0.33 -33.32
N GLY A 194 0.54 0.72 -32.51
CA GLY A 194 0.14 2.09 -32.81
C GLY A 194 1.14 2.91 -33.63
N LYS A 195 2.09 2.25 -34.32
CA LYS A 195 3.16 2.89 -35.13
C LYS A 195 4.02 3.89 -34.33
N GLY A 196 4.19 3.66 -33.03
CA GLY A 196 5.02 4.50 -32.15
C GLY A 196 4.48 5.92 -31.89
N ARG A 197 3.21 6.21 -32.19
CA ARG A 197 2.62 7.53 -31.90
C ARG A 197 2.50 7.76 -30.38
N PRO A 198 2.77 8.97 -29.86
CA PRO A 198 2.64 9.26 -28.42
C PRO A 198 1.27 8.89 -27.83
N VAL A 199 0.20 9.12 -28.60
CA VAL A 199 -1.17 8.76 -28.18
C VAL A 199 -1.38 7.25 -28.01
N ALA A 200 -0.73 6.42 -28.83
CA ALA A 200 -0.81 4.97 -28.72
C ALA A 200 -0.03 4.47 -27.51
N TRP A 201 1.15 5.06 -27.26
CA TRP A 201 1.90 4.82 -26.04
C TRP A 201 1.12 5.22 -24.79
N TRP A 202 0.51 6.40 -24.79
CA TRP A 202 -0.32 6.91 -23.69
C TRP A 202 -1.48 5.94 -23.38
N LEU A 203 -2.24 5.51 -24.41
CA LEU A 203 -3.34 4.55 -24.24
C LEU A 203 -2.85 3.17 -23.80
N ALA A 204 -1.76 2.66 -24.38
CA ALA A 204 -1.22 1.36 -24.03
C ALA A 204 -0.74 1.34 -22.58
N ILE A 205 -0.02 2.37 -22.13
CA ILE A 205 0.48 2.46 -20.76
C ILE A 205 -0.68 2.56 -19.77
N LEU A 206 -1.64 3.47 -20.00
CA LEU A 206 -2.75 3.68 -19.08
C LEU A 206 -3.80 2.58 -19.10
N THR A 207 -3.77 1.67 -20.07
CA THR A 207 -4.63 0.48 -20.08
C THR A 207 -3.89 -0.73 -19.53
N LEU A 208 -2.76 -1.08 -20.14
CA LEU A 208 -2.11 -2.35 -19.90
C LEU A 208 -1.28 -2.35 -18.62
N ALA A 209 -0.57 -1.27 -18.27
CA ALA A 209 0.22 -1.29 -17.04
C ALA A 209 -0.67 -1.47 -15.80
N PRO A 210 -1.81 -0.75 -15.66
CA PRO A 210 -2.79 -1.03 -14.61
C PRO A 210 -3.31 -2.47 -14.57
N LEU A 211 -3.74 -3.03 -15.71
CA LEU A 211 -4.25 -4.41 -15.77
C LEU A 211 -3.17 -5.44 -15.45
N MET A 212 -1.92 -5.18 -15.83
CA MET A 212 -0.78 -6.01 -15.44
C MET A 212 -0.51 -5.94 -13.94
N GLY A 213 -0.97 -4.90 -13.24
CA GLY A 213 -0.95 -4.82 -11.77
C GLY A 213 -1.55 -6.06 -11.11
N SER A 214 -2.64 -6.61 -11.68
CA SER A 214 -3.24 -7.87 -11.22
C SER A 214 -2.38 -9.12 -11.40
N LEU A 215 -1.32 -9.07 -12.22
CA LEU A 215 -0.41 -10.18 -12.47
C LEU A 215 0.91 -10.03 -11.72
N ILE A 216 1.38 -8.80 -11.56
CA ILE A 216 2.63 -8.50 -10.84
C ILE A 216 2.33 -7.99 -9.43
N THR A 217 1.99 -6.71 -9.29
CA THR A 217 1.45 -6.01 -8.11
C THR A 217 1.18 -4.54 -8.51
N GLU A 218 0.35 -3.82 -7.76
CA GLU A 218 0.10 -2.40 -8.02
C GLU A 218 1.37 -1.50 -7.96
N PRO A 219 2.29 -1.63 -6.98
CA PRO A 219 3.50 -0.80 -6.93
C PRO A 219 4.42 -1.00 -8.15
N ALA A 220 4.55 -2.23 -8.63
CA ALA A 220 5.32 -2.55 -9.82
C ALA A 220 4.67 -1.96 -11.09
N ALA A 221 3.35 -2.13 -11.23
CA ALA A 221 2.58 -1.54 -12.34
C ALA A 221 2.67 -0.01 -12.37
N MET A 222 2.56 0.63 -11.20
CA MET A 222 2.72 2.08 -11.05
C MET A 222 4.11 2.54 -11.50
N THR A 223 5.15 1.86 -11.04
CA THR A 223 6.56 2.18 -11.36
C THR A 223 6.80 2.11 -12.87
N ILE A 224 6.40 1.00 -13.50
CA ILE A 224 6.54 0.83 -14.97
C ILE A 224 5.71 1.89 -15.71
N GLY A 225 4.45 2.08 -15.34
CA GLY A 225 3.57 3.04 -15.98
C GLY A 225 4.10 4.46 -15.89
N ALA A 226 4.57 4.87 -14.71
CA ALA A 226 5.17 6.18 -14.47
C ALA A 226 6.49 6.36 -15.25
N LEU A 227 7.39 5.38 -15.25
CA LEU A 227 8.66 5.45 -16.00
C LEU A 227 8.44 5.53 -17.52
N LEU A 228 7.50 4.76 -18.05
CA LEU A 228 7.18 4.79 -19.49
C LEU A 228 6.47 6.10 -19.86
N LEU A 229 5.53 6.58 -19.04
CA LEU A 229 4.90 7.89 -19.26
C LEU A 229 5.94 9.01 -19.20
N ALA A 230 6.89 8.96 -18.26
CA ALA A 230 7.97 9.93 -18.15
C ALA A 230 8.72 10.08 -19.49
N LYS A 231 9.11 8.95 -20.08
CA LYS A 231 9.91 8.90 -21.33
C LYS A 231 9.09 9.20 -22.58
N GLN A 232 7.89 8.64 -22.69
CA GLN A 232 7.10 8.65 -23.94
C GLN A 232 6.14 9.83 -24.05
N PHE A 233 5.76 10.43 -22.93
CA PHE A 233 4.70 11.44 -22.88
C PHE A 233 5.14 12.71 -22.15
N TYR A 234 5.59 12.64 -20.90
CA TYR A 234 5.97 13.84 -20.14
C TYR A 234 7.21 14.53 -20.70
N ALA A 235 8.15 13.78 -21.31
CA ALA A 235 9.29 14.33 -22.03
C ALA A 235 8.89 15.29 -23.17
N LEU A 236 7.67 15.14 -23.71
CA LEU A 236 7.11 15.99 -24.76
C LEU A 236 6.53 17.31 -24.22
N LYS A 237 6.62 17.53 -22.90
CA LYS A 237 6.15 18.75 -22.20
C LYS A 237 4.67 19.09 -22.51
N PRO A 238 3.72 18.18 -22.26
CA PRO A 238 2.30 18.48 -22.43
C PRO A 238 1.84 19.58 -21.47
N SER A 239 0.67 20.15 -21.72
CA SER A 239 0.08 21.20 -20.89
C SER A 239 -0.09 20.75 -19.44
N ALA A 240 -0.10 21.69 -18.50
CA ALA A 240 -0.30 21.39 -17.08
C ALA A 240 -1.59 20.60 -16.84
N ARG A 241 -2.68 20.95 -17.54
CA ARG A 241 -3.97 20.23 -17.42
C ARG A 241 -3.84 18.77 -17.84
N LEU A 242 -3.22 18.50 -18.98
CA LEU A 242 -3.04 17.16 -19.50
C LEU A 242 -2.04 16.33 -18.65
N ARG A 243 -1.01 16.96 -18.08
CA ARG A 243 -0.11 16.33 -17.09
C ARG A 243 -0.88 15.84 -15.86
N TYR A 244 -1.63 16.73 -15.19
CA TYR A 244 -2.40 16.35 -14.01
C TYR A 244 -3.51 15.34 -14.31
N ALA A 245 -4.20 15.49 -15.44
CA ALA A 245 -5.21 14.53 -15.90
C ALA A 245 -4.60 13.13 -16.11
N THR A 246 -3.43 13.05 -16.75
CA THR A 246 -2.74 11.77 -16.99
C THR A 246 -2.23 11.14 -15.69
N LEU A 247 -1.71 11.94 -14.76
CA LEU A 247 -1.28 11.44 -13.44
C LEU A 247 -2.46 10.89 -12.64
N GLY A 248 -3.56 11.64 -12.56
CA GLY A 248 -4.77 11.21 -11.86
C GLY A 248 -5.38 9.95 -12.49
N LEU A 249 -5.44 9.88 -13.81
CA LEU A 249 -5.90 8.69 -14.54
C LEU A 249 -5.02 7.47 -14.28
N LEU A 250 -3.69 7.63 -14.23
CA LEU A 250 -2.78 6.53 -13.87
C LEU A 250 -3.07 6.02 -12.46
N PHE A 251 -3.25 6.92 -11.48
CA PHE A 251 -3.52 6.54 -10.08
C PHE A 251 -4.84 5.78 -9.96
N VAL A 252 -5.91 6.30 -10.55
CA VAL A 252 -7.22 5.63 -10.55
C VAL A 252 -7.14 4.28 -11.22
N ASN A 253 -6.54 4.20 -12.42
CA ASN A 253 -6.48 2.94 -13.16
C ASN A 253 -5.65 1.89 -12.42
N VAL A 254 -4.48 2.24 -11.86
CA VAL A 254 -3.66 1.28 -11.09
C VAL A 254 -4.42 0.77 -9.87
N SER A 255 -5.13 1.66 -9.16
CA SER A 255 -5.90 1.31 -7.96
C SER A 255 -7.02 0.29 -8.20
N ILE A 256 -7.65 0.30 -9.37
CA ILE A 256 -8.66 -0.70 -9.74
C ILE A 256 -8.08 -1.83 -10.59
N GLY A 257 -6.95 -1.61 -11.26
CA GLY A 257 -6.32 -2.59 -12.12
C GLY A 257 -5.73 -3.78 -11.36
N GLY A 258 -5.57 -3.67 -10.03
CA GLY A 258 -5.15 -4.75 -9.13
C GLY A 258 -6.27 -5.69 -8.69
N THR A 259 -7.53 -5.46 -9.07
CA THR A 259 -8.69 -6.24 -8.57
C THR A 259 -9.05 -7.47 -9.40
N LEU A 260 -8.34 -7.78 -10.48
CA LEU A 260 -8.65 -8.95 -11.31
C LEU A 260 -8.16 -10.26 -10.67
N THR A 261 -7.27 -10.20 -9.68
CA THR A 261 -6.79 -11.36 -8.92
C THR A 261 -6.82 -11.07 -7.42
N HIS A 262 -6.87 -12.13 -6.60
CA HIS A 262 -7.04 -12.03 -5.14
C HIS A 262 -5.76 -11.67 -4.36
N PHE A 263 -4.61 -11.56 -5.03
CA PHE A 263 -3.30 -11.38 -4.38
C PHE A 263 -2.56 -10.11 -4.79
N ALA A 264 -3.00 -9.44 -5.85
CA ALA A 264 -2.22 -8.38 -6.49
C ALA A 264 -2.28 -7.02 -5.80
N ALA A 265 -3.37 -6.75 -5.09
CA ALA A 265 -3.61 -5.52 -4.36
C ALA A 265 -3.75 -5.83 -2.87
N PRO A 266 -3.01 -5.15 -1.98
CA PRO A 266 -3.22 -5.24 -0.53
C PRO A 266 -4.70 -5.16 -0.11
N PRO A 267 -5.52 -4.19 -0.58
CA PRO A 267 -6.92 -4.11 -0.15
C PRO A 267 -7.76 -5.33 -0.50
N VAL A 268 -7.45 -6.00 -1.61
CA VAL A 268 -8.13 -7.23 -2.05
C VAL A 268 -7.64 -8.42 -1.24
N LEU A 269 -6.32 -8.53 -1.02
CA LEU A 269 -5.75 -9.62 -0.25
C LEU A 269 -6.33 -9.67 1.17
N MET A 270 -6.47 -8.50 1.83
CA MET A 270 -7.01 -8.40 3.19
C MET A 270 -8.43 -8.95 3.33
N VAL A 271 -9.24 -8.89 2.26
CA VAL A 271 -10.64 -9.35 2.27
C VAL A 271 -10.81 -10.73 1.67
N ALA A 272 -9.95 -11.10 0.71
CA ALA A 272 -10.05 -12.36 -0.01
C ALA A 272 -9.91 -13.57 0.91
N ALA A 273 -8.93 -13.55 1.81
CA ALA A 273 -8.77 -14.59 2.82
C ALA A 273 -9.96 -14.62 3.80
N ALA A 274 -10.39 -13.45 4.28
CA ALA A 274 -11.47 -13.33 5.27
C ALA A 274 -12.84 -13.77 4.74
N TRP A 275 -13.12 -13.56 3.46
CA TRP A 275 -14.41 -13.87 2.83
C TRP A 275 -14.36 -15.06 1.87
N GLY A 276 -13.20 -15.69 1.70
CA GLY A 276 -13.01 -16.84 0.82
C GLY A 276 -13.14 -16.50 -0.67
N TRP A 277 -12.79 -15.28 -1.06
CA TRP A 277 -12.83 -14.87 -2.46
C TRP A 277 -11.59 -15.39 -3.19
N ASP A 278 -11.82 -16.23 -4.20
CA ASP A 278 -10.77 -16.79 -5.03
C ASP A 278 -10.49 -15.92 -6.27
N MET A 279 -9.58 -16.38 -7.13
CA MET A 279 -9.28 -15.68 -8.38
C MET A 279 -10.49 -15.58 -9.31
N ALA A 280 -11.37 -16.60 -9.31
CA ALA A 280 -12.54 -16.62 -10.19
C ALA A 280 -13.54 -15.54 -9.76
N PHE A 281 -13.84 -15.47 -8.46
CA PHE A 281 -14.72 -14.46 -7.88
C PHE A 281 -14.21 -13.03 -8.17
N MET A 282 -12.92 -12.77 -7.93
CA MET A 282 -12.35 -11.45 -8.19
C MET A 282 -12.47 -11.06 -9.67
N PHE A 283 -12.19 -11.99 -10.57
CA PHE A 283 -12.28 -11.75 -12.01
C PHE A 283 -13.72 -11.48 -12.47
N THR A 284 -14.71 -12.24 -11.96
CA THR A 284 -16.11 -12.11 -12.38
C THR A 284 -16.82 -10.91 -11.77
N GLU A 285 -16.59 -10.64 -10.48
CA GLU A 285 -17.32 -9.60 -9.75
C GLU A 285 -16.65 -8.23 -9.85
N PHE A 286 -15.32 -8.17 -9.87
CA PHE A 286 -14.59 -6.89 -9.92
C PHE A 286 -13.87 -6.67 -11.25
N GLY A 287 -13.33 -7.72 -11.85
CA GLY A 287 -12.43 -7.63 -13.00
C GLY A 287 -13.08 -6.99 -14.22
N LEU A 288 -14.32 -7.36 -14.54
CA LEU A 288 -15.03 -6.81 -15.70
C LEU A 288 -15.31 -5.31 -15.53
N GLN A 289 -15.84 -4.90 -14.37
CA GLN A 289 -16.14 -3.51 -14.04
C GLN A 289 -14.86 -2.68 -13.98
N ALA A 290 -13.76 -3.21 -13.45
CA ALA A 290 -12.46 -2.56 -13.45
C ALA A 290 -11.94 -2.34 -14.88
N VAL A 291 -11.97 -3.36 -15.74
CA VAL A 291 -11.55 -3.25 -17.15
C VAL A 291 -12.41 -2.23 -17.89
N LEU A 292 -13.73 -2.30 -17.74
CA LEU A 292 -14.66 -1.34 -18.36
C LEU A 292 -14.40 0.08 -17.84
N GLY A 293 -14.22 0.26 -16.53
CA GLY A 293 -13.89 1.54 -15.91
C GLY A 293 -12.60 2.15 -16.44
N ILE A 294 -11.53 1.33 -16.59
CA ILE A 294 -10.25 1.75 -17.18
C ILE A 294 -10.46 2.18 -18.65
N LEU A 295 -11.13 1.36 -19.45
CA LEU A 295 -11.34 1.65 -20.88
C LEU A 295 -12.19 2.90 -21.10
N LEU A 296 -13.30 3.04 -20.37
CA LEU A 296 -14.17 4.20 -20.44
C LEU A 296 -13.45 5.47 -20.00
N SER A 297 -12.68 5.41 -18.91
CA SER A 297 -11.88 6.54 -18.42
C SER A 297 -10.81 6.96 -19.44
N ASN A 298 -10.08 5.99 -20.00
CA ASN A 298 -9.06 6.24 -21.01
C ASN A 298 -9.64 6.89 -22.27
N VAL A 299 -10.78 6.39 -22.75
CA VAL A 299 -11.48 6.97 -23.91
C VAL A 299 -11.99 8.37 -23.60
N ALA A 300 -12.59 8.61 -22.43
CA ALA A 300 -13.09 9.92 -22.04
C ALA A 300 -11.97 10.97 -22.03
N TYR A 301 -10.83 10.67 -21.39
CA TYR A 301 -9.68 11.57 -21.34
C TYR A 301 -9.07 11.77 -22.73
N LEU A 302 -8.96 10.71 -23.54
CA LEU A 302 -8.52 10.81 -24.92
C LEU A 302 -9.40 11.78 -25.72
N LEU A 303 -10.73 11.68 -25.60
CA LEU A 303 -11.66 12.53 -26.34
C LEU A 303 -11.56 14.01 -25.91
N VAL A 304 -11.44 14.26 -24.60
CA VAL A 304 -11.27 15.62 -24.05
C VAL A 304 -9.96 16.26 -24.55
N PHE A 305 -8.86 15.52 -24.51
CA PHE A 305 -7.52 16.03 -24.87
C PHE A 305 -7.08 15.68 -26.30
N ARG A 306 -7.99 15.20 -27.16
CA ARG A 306 -7.65 14.64 -28.49
C ARG A 306 -6.80 15.56 -29.35
N LYS A 307 -7.08 16.86 -29.34
CA LYS A 307 -6.36 17.85 -30.16
C LYS A 307 -4.91 17.97 -29.71
N GLU A 308 -4.70 18.06 -28.40
CA GLU A 308 -3.37 18.17 -27.80
C GLU A 308 -2.59 16.87 -27.97
N LEU A 309 -3.18 15.71 -27.62
CA LEU A 309 -2.55 14.39 -27.74
C LEU A 309 -2.15 14.06 -29.18
N MET A 310 -2.96 14.42 -30.17
CA MET A 310 -2.65 14.18 -31.59
C MET A 310 -1.58 15.16 -32.14
N SER A 311 -1.35 16.28 -31.46
CA SER A 311 -0.31 17.25 -31.83
C SER A 311 1.08 16.88 -31.32
N LEU A 312 1.16 15.98 -30.31
CA LEU A 312 2.40 15.50 -29.76
C LEU A 312 3.16 14.67 -30.81
N ARG A 313 4.44 15.04 -31.03
CA ARG A 313 5.33 14.32 -31.95
C ARG A 313 6.09 13.25 -31.19
N ALA A 314 6.33 12.11 -31.85
CA ALA A 314 7.09 11.02 -31.26
C ALA A 314 8.44 11.53 -30.72
N PRO A 315 8.87 11.08 -29.53
CA PRO A 315 10.23 11.33 -29.08
C PRO A 315 11.22 10.83 -30.13
N ALA A 316 12.39 11.47 -30.23
CA ALA A 316 13.51 10.86 -30.95
C ALA A 316 13.78 9.46 -30.35
N PRO A 317 14.20 8.46 -31.17
CA PRO A 317 14.52 7.14 -30.65
C PRO A 317 15.51 7.29 -29.50
N ALA A 318 15.09 6.91 -28.29
CA ALA A 318 15.99 6.89 -27.16
C ALA A 318 17.09 5.87 -27.46
N GLN A 319 18.35 6.22 -27.21
CA GLN A 319 19.42 5.23 -27.10
C GLN A 319 18.95 4.18 -26.09
N GLU A 320 18.84 2.93 -26.53
CA GLU A 320 18.62 1.83 -25.61
C GLU A 320 19.77 1.88 -24.61
N SER A 321 19.42 2.07 -23.33
CA SER A 321 20.37 1.83 -22.25
C SER A 321 20.93 0.43 -22.49
N GLY A 322 22.26 0.32 -22.64
CA GLY A 322 23.02 -0.91 -22.94
C GLY A 322 22.99 -1.93 -21.81
N ASP A 323 21.82 -2.11 -21.21
CA ASP A 323 21.52 -3.01 -20.12
C ASP A 323 21.47 -4.42 -20.68
N GLU A 324 22.41 -5.24 -20.21
CA GLU A 324 22.56 -6.62 -20.68
C GLU A 324 21.21 -7.37 -20.61
N PRO A 325 20.82 -8.10 -21.67
CA PRO A 325 19.56 -8.82 -21.71
C PRO A 325 19.54 -9.89 -20.61
N VAL A 326 18.43 -9.95 -19.86
CA VAL A 326 18.23 -11.01 -18.87
C VAL A 326 17.93 -12.31 -19.62
N PRO A 327 18.64 -13.42 -19.36
CA PRO A 327 18.36 -14.70 -20.00
C PRO A 327 16.92 -15.17 -19.72
N LEU A 328 16.24 -15.67 -20.75
CA LEU A 328 14.83 -16.10 -20.63
C LEU A 328 14.60 -17.16 -19.55
N TRP A 329 15.57 -18.06 -19.34
CA TRP A 329 15.47 -19.09 -18.30
C TRP A 329 15.48 -18.48 -16.89
N VAL A 330 16.23 -17.39 -16.65
CA VAL A 330 16.22 -16.67 -15.36
C VAL A 330 14.84 -16.07 -15.13
N THR A 331 14.26 -15.42 -16.15
CA THR A 331 12.90 -14.90 -16.09
C THR A 331 11.89 -16.00 -15.83
N ALA A 332 12.00 -17.16 -16.48
CA ALA A 332 11.11 -18.30 -16.27
C ALA A 332 11.16 -18.79 -14.81
N VAL A 333 12.37 -18.90 -14.22
CA VAL A 333 12.53 -19.28 -12.81
C VAL A 333 11.86 -18.27 -11.87
N HIS A 334 12.00 -16.97 -12.11
CA HIS A 334 11.30 -15.94 -11.33
C HIS A 334 9.78 -16.10 -11.39
N LEU A 335 9.22 -16.33 -12.59
CA LEU A 335 7.79 -16.55 -12.77
C LEU A 335 7.32 -17.85 -12.08
N CYS A 336 8.14 -18.90 -12.09
CA CYS A 336 7.85 -20.13 -11.34
C CYS A 336 7.79 -19.88 -9.83
N PHE A 337 8.74 -19.12 -9.26
CA PHE A 337 8.69 -18.76 -7.83
C PHE A 337 7.52 -17.84 -7.49
N LEU A 338 7.18 -16.91 -8.38
CA LEU A 338 6.00 -16.05 -8.23
C LEU A 338 4.73 -16.91 -8.19
N GLY A 339 4.54 -17.79 -9.17
CA GLY A 339 3.40 -18.70 -9.24
C GLY A 339 3.35 -19.70 -8.07
N PHE A 340 4.51 -20.22 -7.64
CA PHE A 340 4.61 -21.08 -6.45
C PHE A 340 4.17 -20.36 -5.18
N THR A 341 4.60 -19.10 -5.00
CA THR A 341 4.22 -18.28 -3.84
C THR A 341 2.71 -18.09 -3.79
N VAL A 342 2.08 -17.73 -4.91
CA VAL A 342 0.61 -17.58 -5.00
C VAL A 342 -0.10 -18.91 -4.72
N TRP A 343 0.38 -20.02 -5.29
CA TRP A 343 -0.21 -21.33 -5.06
C TRP A 343 -0.10 -21.79 -3.60
N MET A 344 0.98 -21.44 -2.92
CA MET A 344 1.23 -21.78 -1.52
C MET A 344 0.79 -20.69 -0.52
N ALA A 345 -0.02 -19.70 -0.94
CA ALA A 345 -0.38 -18.54 -0.11
C ALA A 345 -0.98 -18.91 1.27
N HIS A 346 -1.70 -20.04 1.36
CA HIS A 346 -2.28 -20.55 2.60
C HIS A 346 -1.30 -21.34 3.50
N TYR A 347 -0.05 -21.53 3.07
CA TYR A 347 0.97 -22.32 3.78
C TYR A 347 2.24 -21.47 4.03
N PRO A 348 2.26 -20.64 5.09
CA PRO A 348 3.38 -19.75 5.42
C PRO A 348 4.75 -20.38 5.35
N ALA A 349 4.92 -21.55 5.98
CA ALA A 349 6.20 -22.25 5.99
C ALA A 349 6.71 -22.60 4.59
N LEU A 350 5.81 -22.98 3.67
CA LEU A 350 6.17 -23.39 2.32
C LEU A 350 6.56 -22.21 1.43
N PHE A 351 5.75 -21.13 1.43
CA PHE A 351 6.08 -19.97 0.60
C PHE A 351 7.29 -19.21 1.14
N ILE A 352 7.50 -19.15 2.47
CA ILE A 352 8.72 -18.59 3.07
C ILE A 352 9.93 -19.44 2.70
N GLY A 353 9.83 -20.78 2.78
CA GLY A 353 10.91 -21.67 2.33
C GLY A 353 11.24 -21.47 0.84
N GLY A 354 10.22 -21.35 -0.01
CA GLY A 354 10.39 -21.01 -1.43
C GLY A 354 11.04 -19.65 -1.64
N PHE A 355 10.69 -18.63 -0.84
CA PHE A 355 11.31 -17.32 -0.89
C PHE A 355 12.78 -17.34 -0.50
N LEU A 356 13.16 -18.06 0.55
CA LEU A 356 14.56 -18.22 0.94
C LEU A 356 15.38 -18.91 -0.16
N PHE A 357 14.81 -19.93 -0.81
CA PHE A 357 15.43 -20.55 -1.97
C PHE A 357 15.54 -19.58 -3.15
N PHE A 358 14.51 -18.78 -3.40
CA PHE A 358 14.53 -17.74 -4.43
C PHE A 358 15.65 -16.72 -4.19
N LEU A 359 15.85 -16.25 -2.95
CA LEU A 359 16.96 -15.35 -2.64
C LEU A 359 18.33 -16.01 -2.88
N ALA A 360 18.48 -17.30 -2.54
CA ALA A 360 19.69 -18.06 -2.85
C ALA A 360 19.91 -18.17 -4.38
N PHE A 361 18.84 -18.38 -5.15
CA PHE A 361 18.88 -18.39 -6.61
C PHE A 361 19.32 -17.03 -7.18
N VAL A 362 18.77 -15.92 -6.66
CA VAL A 362 19.17 -14.56 -7.05
C VAL A 362 20.65 -14.34 -6.78
N GLN A 363 21.13 -14.72 -5.60
CA GLN A 363 22.54 -14.61 -5.23
C GLN A 363 23.43 -15.43 -6.18
N ALA A 364 23.04 -16.66 -6.52
CA ALA A 364 23.79 -17.53 -7.43
C ALA A 364 23.83 -17.01 -8.88
N THR A 365 22.84 -16.21 -9.28
CA THR A 365 22.70 -15.68 -10.65
C THR A 365 22.87 -14.17 -10.71
N ALA A 366 23.50 -13.55 -9.70
CA ALA A 366 23.62 -12.10 -9.55
C ALA A 366 24.25 -11.39 -10.76
N HIS A 367 25.07 -12.07 -11.56
CA HIS A 367 25.64 -11.52 -12.80
C HIS A 367 24.60 -11.26 -13.90
N HIS A 368 23.42 -11.90 -13.84
CA HIS A 368 22.35 -11.73 -14.82
C HIS A 368 21.26 -10.75 -14.37
N GLN A 369 21.31 -10.23 -13.15
CA GLN A 369 20.20 -9.46 -12.57
C GLN A 369 20.66 -8.38 -11.60
N SER A 370 19.75 -7.46 -11.26
CA SER A 370 20.02 -6.39 -10.30
C SER A 370 19.74 -6.86 -8.88
N PRO A 371 20.32 -6.20 -7.86
CA PRO A 371 19.96 -6.43 -6.47
C PRO A 371 18.45 -6.32 -6.24
N VAL A 372 17.93 -7.17 -5.36
CA VAL A 372 16.52 -7.18 -4.99
C VAL A 372 16.22 -6.03 -4.02
N GLU A 373 15.25 -5.19 -4.35
CA GLU A 373 14.83 -4.09 -3.50
C GLU A 373 13.87 -4.58 -2.40
N LEU A 374 14.36 -4.66 -1.16
CA LEU A 374 13.55 -5.10 -0.01
C LEU A 374 12.86 -3.96 0.74
N LYS A 375 13.32 -2.70 0.58
CA LYS A 375 12.82 -1.57 1.39
C LYS A 375 11.30 -1.41 1.25
N SER A 376 10.79 -1.28 0.03
CA SER A 376 9.36 -1.03 -0.20
C SER A 376 8.49 -2.22 0.22
N PRO A 377 8.80 -3.48 -0.16
CA PRO A 377 8.05 -4.63 0.35
C PRO A 377 8.03 -4.73 1.88
N LEU A 378 9.16 -4.51 2.55
CA LEU A 378 9.25 -4.57 4.01
C LEU A 378 8.43 -3.48 4.70
N LEU A 379 8.45 -2.25 4.17
CA LEU A 379 7.64 -1.16 4.70
C LEU A 379 6.15 -1.46 4.56
N VAL A 380 5.68 -1.93 3.40
CA VAL A 380 4.27 -2.32 3.20
C VAL A 380 3.89 -3.50 4.10
N GLY A 381 4.76 -4.50 4.23
CA GLY A 381 4.55 -5.60 5.19
C GLY A 381 4.45 -5.11 6.64
N PHE A 382 5.28 -4.15 7.03
CA PHE A 382 5.26 -3.57 8.37
C PHE A 382 3.98 -2.75 8.63
N PHE A 383 3.49 -2.04 7.61
CA PHE A 383 2.19 -1.38 7.64
C PHE A 383 1.06 -2.40 7.89
N LEU A 384 1.00 -3.47 7.09
CA LEU A 384 -0.04 -4.50 7.20
C LEU A 384 0.05 -5.26 8.53
N ALA A 385 1.26 -5.58 8.99
CA ALA A 385 1.49 -6.20 10.30
C ALA A 385 0.98 -5.32 11.45
N GLY A 386 1.27 -4.01 11.38
CA GLY A 386 0.70 -3.04 12.32
C GLY A 386 -0.83 -3.02 12.23
N LEU A 387 -1.37 -2.95 11.02
CA LEU A 387 -2.80 -2.90 10.75
C LEU A 387 -3.55 -4.09 11.38
N VAL A 388 -3.10 -5.32 11.13
CA VAL A 388 -3.74 -6.52 11.70
C VAL A 388 -3.63 -6.58 13.23
N THR A 389 -2.53 -6.05 13.78
CA THR A 389 -2.33 -5.94 15.23
C THR A 389 -3.31 -4.94 15.86
N HIS A 390 -3.65 -3.85 15.17
CA HIS A 390 -4.64 -2.88 15.67
C HIS A 390 -6.08 -3.36 15.45
N GLY A 391 -6.36 -3.98 14.30
CA GLY A 391 -7.72 -4.25 13.83
C GLY A 391 -8.55 -5.14 14.73
N GLY A 392 -7.97 -6.22 15.25
CA GLY A 392 -8.71 -7.16 16.10
C GLY A 392 -9.37 -6.49 17.33
N LEU A 393 -8.88 -5.33 17.75
CA LEU A 393 -9.43 -4.54 18.86
C LEU A 393 -10.40 -3.43 18.44
N GLN A 394 -10.65 -3.22 17.14
CA GLN A 394 -11.54 -2.17 16.64
C GLN A 394 -12.96 -2.63 16.34
N ALA A 395 -13.20 -3.95 16.28
CA ALA A 395 -14.50 -4.52 15.88
C ALA A 395 -15.69 -4.00 16.73
N TRP A 396 -15.45 -3.70 18.01
CA TRP A 396 -16.48 -3.28 18.97
C TRP A 396 -17.26 -2.02 18.56
N TRP A 397 -16.63 -1.09 17.83
CA TRP A 397 -17.28 0.13 17.36
C TRP A 397 -17.56 0.12 15.86
N ILE A 398 -16.77 -0.61 15.08
CA ILE A 398 -16.92 -0.68 13.63
C ILE A 398 -18.20 -1.43 13.26
N GLU A 399 -18.47 -2.58 13.89
CA GLU A 399 -19.64 -3.41 13.59
C GLU A 399 -20.98 -2.62 13.65
N PRO A 400 -21.32 -1.89 14.73
CA PRO A 400 -22.60 -1.19 14.80
C PRO A 400 -22.64 0.10 13.95
N VAL A 401 -21.48 0.61 13.50
CA VAL A 401 -21.41 1.78 12.61
C VAL A 401 -21.58 1.35 11.16
N LEU A 402 -20.75 0.44 10.68
CA LEU A 402 -20.80 -0.02 9.29
C LEU A 402 -22.03 -0.88 9.01
N GLY A 403 -22.47 -1.70 9.97
CA GLY A 403 -23.70 -2.49 9.85
C GLY A 403 -24.98 -1.67 9.77
N SER A 404 -24.93 -0.36 10.07
CA SER A 404 -26.06 0.56 9.91
C SER A 404 -26.18 1.19 8.53
N LEU A 405 -25.18 1.00 7.65
CA LEU A 405 -25.12 1.59 6.32
C LEU A 405 -25.71 0.64 5.27
N GLY A 406 -26.41 1.22 4.28
CA GLY A 406 -26.75 0.52 3.05
C GLY A 406 -25.60 0.52 2.04
N GLU A 407 -25.79 -0.18 0.91
CA GLU A 407 -24.78 -0.37 -0.13
C GLU A 407 -24.18 0.95 -0.67
N VAL A 408 -25.03 1.89 -1.13
CA VAL A 408 -24.55 3.15 -1.72
C VAL A 408 -23.84 4.06 -0.70
N PRO A 409 -24.38 4.30 0.52
CA PRO A 409 -23.65 5.03 1.55
C PRO A 409 -22.32 4.38 1.93
N LEU A 410 -22.26 3.05 2.00
CA LEU A 410 -21.04 2.31 2.31
C LEU A 410 -19.99 2.46 1.20
N PHE A 411 -20.39 2.33 -0.08
CA PHE A 411 -19.52 2.57 -1.22
C PHE A 411 -18.93 3.98 -1.22
N ILE A 412 -19.79 5.00 -1.10
CA ILE A 412 -19.36 6.40 -1.11
C ILE A 412 -18.48 6.70 0.11
N GLY A 413 -18.88 6.19 1.27
CA GLY A 413 -18.10 6.32 2.51
C GLY A 413 -16.71 5.73 2.37
N ALA A 414 -16.59 4.53 1.82
CA ALA A 414 -15.30 3.89 1.56
C ALA A 414 -14.46 4.69 0.56
N ALA A 415 -15.03 5.13 -0.58
CA ALA A 415 -14.30 5.91 -1.57
C ALA A 415 -13.77 7.24 -1.04
N VAL A 416 -14.58 7.95 -0.24
CA VAL A 416 -14.16 9.22 0.38
C VAL A 416 -13.12 8.99 1.46
N LEU A 417 -13.32 8.00 2.34
CA LEU A 417 -12.36 7.71 3.41
C LEU A 417 -11.00 7.27 2.86
N THR A 418 -11.00 6.48 1.78
CA THR A 418 -9.78 6.10 1.06
C THR A 418 -9.07 7.30 0.45
N ALA A 419 -9.76 8.35 0.00
CA ALA A 419 -9.07 9.55 -0.49
C ALA A 419 -8.11 10.15 0.58
N PHE A 420 -8.32 9.83 1.85
CA PHE A 420 -7.52 10.32 2.97
C PHE A 420 -6.74 9.22 3.71
N ASN A 421 -6.95 7.95 3.38
CA ASN A 421 -6.35 6.81 4.09
C ASN A 421 -5.97 5.72 3.10
N ASP A 422 -5.05 4.85 3.48
CA ASP A 422 -4.71 3.70 2.65
C ASP A 422 -5.94 2.79 2.44
N ASN A 423 -6.15 2.34 1.21
CA ASN A 423 -7.29 1.51 0.84
C ASN A 423 -7.32 0.16 1.58
N ALA A 424 -6.17 -0.42 1.92
CA ALA A 424 -6.09 -1.70 2.62
C ALA A 424 -6.54 -1.58 4.08
N LEU A 425 -6.34 -0.41 4.69
CA LEU A 425 -6.93 -0.11 5.99
C LEU A 425 -8.45 -0.17 5.91
N ILE A 426 -9.07 0.50 4.93
CA ILE A 426 -10.54 0.57 4.82
C ILE A 426 -11.15 -0.82 4.57
N THR A 427 -10.57 -1.61 3.66
CA THR A 427 -11.10 -2.95 3.36
C THR A 427 -10.87 -3.94 4.50
N TYR A 428 -9.73 -3.87 5.19
CA TYR A 428 -9.48 -4.69 6.35
C TYR A 428 -10.45 -4.37 7.50
N LEU A 429 -10.72 -3.09 7.79
CA LEU A 429 -11.70 -2.74 8.83
C LEU A 429 -13.09 -3.31 8.52
N ALA A 430 -13.44 -3.47 7.24
CA ALA A 430 -14.71 -4.06 6.84
C ALA A 430 -14.80 -5.56 7.16
N THR A 431 -13.68 -6.30 7.19
CA THR A 431 -13.70 -7.74 7.54
C THR A 431 -14.03 -7.98 9.01
N LEU A 432 -13.89 -6.95 9.85
CA LEU A 432 -14.22 -7.00 11.27
C LEU A 432 -15.74 -6.96 11.55
N VAL A 433 -16.56 -6.73 10.52
CA VAL A 433 -18.02 -6.67 10.66
C VAL A 433 -18.62 -8.05 10.34
N PRO A 434 -19.05 -8.83 11.34
CA PRO A 434 -19.75 -10.08 11.09
C PRO A 434 -21.08 -9.81 10.37
N GLY A 435 -21.45 -10.70 9.44
CA GLY A 435 -22.78 -10.68 8.83
C GLY A 435 -22.98 -9.67 7.70
N PHE A 436 -21.91 -9.06 7.17
CA PHE A 436 -21.99 -8.34 5.90
C PHE A 436 -22.56 -9.25 4.81
N THR A 437 -23.62 -8.79 4.15
CA THR A 437 -24.15 -9.43 2.95
C THR A 437 -23.15 -9.25 1.80
N GLU A 438 -23.18 -10.14 0.82
CA GLU A 438 -22.28 -10.07 -0.33
C GLU A 438 -22.31 -8.70 -1.05
N PRO A 439 -23.47 -8.04 -1.24
CA PRO A 439 -23.52 -6.68 -1.80
C PRO A 439 -22.82 -5.63 -0.93
N LEU A 440 -22.87 -5.73 0.40
CA LEU A 440 -22.15 -4.79 1.28
C LEU A 440 -20.63 -5.01 1.24
N LYS A 441 -20.20 -6.28 1.21
CA LYS A 441 -18.78 -6.65 1.00
C LYS A 441 -18.26 -6.12 -0.32
N PHE A 442 -19.04 -6.28 -1.38
CA PHE A 442 -18.72 -5.73 -2.69
C PHE A 442 -18.64 -4.20 -2.64
N ALA A 443 -19.65 -3.53 -2.10
CA ALA A 443 -19.75 -2.08 -2.05
C ALA A 443 -18.56 -1.43 -1.32
N VAL A 444 -18.15 -1.96 -0.16
CA VAL A 444 -17.03 -1.40 0.60
C VAL A 444 -15.69 -1.56 -0.13
N VAL A 445 -15.45 -2.73 -0.75
CA VAL A 445 -14.20 -2.97 -1.50
C VAL A 445 -14.18 -2.15 -2.77
N ALA A 446 -15.27 -2.16 -3.55
CA ALA A 446 -15.40 -1.39 -4.78
C ALA A 446 -15.26 0.12 -4.51
N GLY A 447 -15.86 0.62 -3.43
CA GLY A 447 -15.69 1.99 -2.99
C GLY A 447 -14.24 2.30 -2.62
N ALA A 448 -13.60 1.45 -1.82
CA ALA A 448 -12.22 1.64 -1.41
C ALA A 448 -11.25 1.68 -2.61
N VAL A 449 -11.33 0.74 -3.56
CA VAL A 449 -10.45 0.73 -4.74
C VAL A 449 -10.75 1.90 -5.69
N THR A 450 -12.00 2.36 -5.79
CA THR A 450 -12.40 3.52 -6.59
C THR A 450 -11.79 4.82 -6.04
N GLY A 451 -11.76 4.97 -4.73
CA GLY A 451 -11.17 6.14 -4.05
C GLY A 451 -9.64 6.18 -4.04
N GLY A 452 -8.97 5.05 -4.25
CA GLY A 452 -7.52 4.92 -4.13
C GLY A 452 -6.68 5.76 -5.08
N GLY A 453 -7.28 6.31 -6.14
CA GLY A 453 -6.60 7.22 -7.07
C GLY A 453 -6.71 8.71 -6.76
N LEU A 454 -7.53 9.11 -5.77
CA LEU A 454 -7.89 10.53 -5.56
C LEU A 454 -6.75 11.37 -4.97
N THR A 455 -5.86 10.77 -4.18
CA THR A 455 -4.73 11.47 -3.55
C THR A 455 -3.48 10.61 -3.51
N VAL A 456 -2.34 11.22 -3.17
CA VAL A 456 -1.06 10.53 -3.02
C VAL A 456 -1.08 9.49 -1.90
N ILE A 457 -1.84 9.71 -0.83
CA ILE A 457 -1.82 8.86 0.36
C ILE A 457 -2.90 7.76 0.32
N ALA A 458 -3.77 7.80 -0.69
CA ALA A 458 -4.93 6.91 -0.81
C ALA A 458 -4.56 5.45 -1.15
N ASN A 459 -3.38 5.24 -1.73
CA ASN A 459 -2.88 3.92 -2.08
C ASN A 459 -1.35 3.90 -2.08
N ALA A 460 -0.73 2.85 -1.54
CA ALA A 460 0.71 2.67 -1.42
C ALA A 460 1.54 2.87 -2.72
N PRO A 461 1.05 2.55 -3.94
CA PRO A 461 1.77 2.83 -5.19
C PRO A 461 1.87 4.34 -5.52
N ASN A 462 0.91 5.16 -5.11
CA ASN A 462 0.79 6.55 -5.58
C ASN A 462 2.03 7.42 -5.26
N PRO A 463 2.67 7.32 -4.09
CA PRO A 463 3.94 8.01 -3.82
C PRO A 463 5.06 7.65 -4.81
N ALA A 464 5.13 6.39 -5.27
CA ALA A 464 6.12 5.97 -6.27
C ALA A 464 5.87 6.66 -7.62
N GLY A 465 4.61 6.65 -8.07
CA GLY A 465 4.21 7.36 -9.29
C GLY A 465 4.46 8.87 -9.21
N GLN A 466 4.16 9.49 -8.06
CA GLN A 466 4.44 10.90 -7.79
C GLN A 466 5.94 11.20 -7.81
N SER A 467 6.77 10.37 -7.18
CA SER A 467 8.23 10.55 -7.14
C SER A 467 8.84 10.52 -8.56
N ILE A 468 8.44 9.54 -9.38
CA ILE A 468 8.96 9.38 -10.74
C ILE A 468 8.53 10.52 -11.67
N LEU A 469 7.26 10.91 -11.59
CA LEU A 469 6.69 11.92 -12.50
C LEU A 469 6.85 13.35 -11.98
N GLY A 470 7.10 13.53 -10.68
CA GLY A 470 7.10 14.82 -9.97
C GLY A 470 8.04 15.86 -10.56
N ARG A 471 9.19 15.44 -11.11
CA ARG A 471 10.14 16.32 -11.81
C ARG A 471 9.56 17.03 -13.05
N HIS A 472 8.43 16.54 -13.58
CA HIS A 472 7.74 17.16 -14.70
C HIS A 472 6.65 18.13 -14.25
N PHE A 473 6.56 18.49 -12.96
CA PHE A 473 5.62 19.46 -12.43
C PHE A 473 6.38 20.63 -11.79
N GLU A 474 6.01 21.85 -12.17
CA GLU A 474 6.62 23.07 -11.61
C GLU A 474 6.27 23.20 -10.13
N GLY A 475 7.28 23.21 -9.25
CA GLY A 475 7.07 23.25 -7.80
C GLY A 475 6.54 21.95 -7.18
N GLY A 476 6.56 20.84 -7.93
CA GLY A 476 6.03 19.54 -7.48
C GLY A 476 4.56 19.32 -7.81
N VAL A 477 4.02 18.18 -7.38
CA VAL A 477 2.63 17.79 -7.66
C VAL A 477 1.69 18.48 -6.67
N SER A 478 0.83 19.36 -7.18
CA SER A 478 -0.24 20.02 -6.40
C SER A 478 -1.33 19.02 -6.02
N PRO A 479 -1.66 18.85 -4.72
CA PRO A 479 -2.72 17.94 -4.27
C PRO A 479 -4.09 18.25 -4.89
N LEU A 480 -4.46 19.53 -4.98
CA LEU A 480 -5.76 19.94 -5.54
C LEU A 480 -5.84 19.67 -7.04
N SER A 481 -4.75 19.93 -7.78
CA SER A 481 -4.71 19.68 -9.22
C SER A 481 -4.70 18.18 -9.53
N LEU A 482 -4.05 17.36 -8.70
CA LEU A 482 -4.14 15.91 -8.78
C LEU A 482 -5.58 15.42 -8.54
N LEU A 483 -6.23 15.89 -7.47
CA LEU A 483 -7.61 15.53 -7.16
C LEU A 483 -8.55 15.84 -8.32
N LEU A 484 -8.47 17.06 -8.88
CA LEU A 484 -9.26 17.47 -10.04
C LEU A 484 -8.93 16.64 -11.30
N GLY A 485 -7.67 16.21 -11.44
CA GLY A 485 -7.23 15.34 -12.52
C GLY A 485 -7.70 13.89 -12.40
N ALA A 486 -7.92 13.39 -11.18
CA ALA A 486 -8.38 12.02 -10.89
C ALA A 486 -9.91 11.91 -10.85
N LEU A 487 -10.60 12.95 -10.38
CA LEU A 487 -12.03 12.93 -10.10
C LEU A 487 -12.91 12.44 -11.28
N PRO A 488 -12.71 12.88 -12.54
CA PRO A 488 -13.52 12.37 -13.65
C PRO A 488 -13.39 10.85 -13.84
N ALA A 489 -12.18 10.30 -13.77
CA ALA A 489 -11.94 8.86 -13.86
C ALA A 489 -12.59 8.14 -12.66
N THR A 490 -12.44 8.67 -11.44
CA THR A 490 -13.09 8.12 -10.24
C THR A 490 -14.61 8.06 -10.39
N LEU A 491 -15.25 9.07 -10.96
CA LEU A 491 -16.70 9.07 -11.18
C LEU A 491 -17.14 8.06 -12.25
N ILE A 492 -16.35 7.90 -13.32
CA ILE A 492 -16.60 6.89 -14.36
C ILE A 492 -16.48 5.48 -13.78
N VAL A 493 -15.46 5.25 -12.96
CA VAL A 493 -15.23 3.97 -12.29
C VAL A 493 -16.31 3.70 -11.24
N ALA A 494 -16.73 4.70 -10.47
CA ALA A 494 -17.84 4.57 -9.55
C ALA A 494 -19.13 4.17 -10.27
N PHE A 495 -19.40 4.78 -11.43
CA PHE A 495 -20.52 4.39 -12.28
C PHE A 495 -20.35 2.94 -12.77
N ALA A 496 -19.16 2.53 -13.20
CA ALA A 496 -18.91 1.16 -13.64
C ALA A 496 -19.18 0.12 -12.54
N PHE A 497 -18.80 0.38 -11.28
CA PHE A 497 -19.08 -0.55 -10.19
C PHE A 497 -20.52 -0.54 -9.68
N LEU A 498 -21.22 0.60 -9.78
CA LEU A 498 -22.58 0.73 -9.23
C LEU A 498 -23.70 0.44 -10.24
N ALA A 499 -23.42 0.52 -11.55
CA ALA A 499 -24.46 0.52 -12.58
C ALA A 499 -24.22 -0.40 -13.78
N LEU A 500 -23.02 -0.98 -13.95
CA LEU A 500 -22.68 -1.93 -15.01
C LEU A 500 -22.44 -3.31 -14.42
#